data_AF-H2Y3I7-F1
#
_entry.id   AF-H2Y3I7-F1
#
_cell.length_a   1.000
_cell.length_b   1.000
_cell.length_c   1.000
_cell.angle_alpha   90.00
_cell.angle_beta   90.00
_cell.angle_gamma   90.00
#
_symmetry.space_group_name_H-M   'P 1'
#
loop_
_entity.id
_entity.type
_entity.pdbx_description
1 polymer ?
#
loop_
_entity_poly.entity_id
_entity_poly.type
_entity_poly.pdbx_seq_one_letter_code
_entity_poly.pdbx_strand_id
1 'polypeptide(L)' 'MVLDYKNKVILAPMVRIGRLPTRLLALKYGADIVYSEEIIDHRFIRCKRYVNDALGTIDFILDTDSRPLFRT' A
#
# COMPACT_ATOMS: atom_id res chain seq x y z
N MET A 1 -18.64 4.72 -0.85
CA MET A 1 -18.47 4.09 0.48
C MET A 1 -17.56 5.00 1.28
N VAL A 2 -18.03 5.51 2.43
CA VAL A 2 -17.24 6.40 3.29
C VAL A 2 -16.48 5.54 4.30
N LEU A 3 -15.21 5.86 4.56
CA LEU A 3 -14.44 5.18 5.60
C LEU A 3 -14.97 5.61 6.98
N ASP A 4 -15.40 4.65 7.80
CA ASP A 4 -15.79 4.89 9.21
C ASP A 4 -14.64 4.49 10.13
N TYR A 5 -14.20 5.43 10.98
CA TYR A 5 -13.08 5.25 11.90
C TYR A 5 -13.51 4.87 13.32
N LYS A 6 -14.80 4.86 13.63
CA LYS A 6 -15.29 4.57 14.97
C LYS A 6 -15.22 3.06 15.26
N ASN A 7 -14.63 2.70 16.41
CA ASN A 7 -14.53 1.32 16.90
C ASN A 7 -13.94 0.33 15.87
N LYS A 8 -12.87 0.74 15.18
CA LYS A 8 -12.18 -0.08 14.17
C LYS A 8 -10.86 -0.63 14.69
N VAL A 9 -10.50 -1.82 14.22
CA VAL A 9 -9.15 -2.39 14.36
C VAL A 9 -8.32 -1.91 13.17
N ILE A 10 -7.28 -1.13 13.46
CA ILE A 10 -6.51 -0.42 12.43
C ILE A 10 -5.05 -0.88 12.47
N LEU A 11 -4.51 -1.32 11.32
CA LEU A 11 -3.08 -1.53 11.15
C LEU A 11 -2.39 -0.16 10.97
N ALA A 12 -1.54 0.19 11.93
CA ALA A 12 -0.75 1.42 11.89
C ALA A 12 0.29 1.43 10.76
N PRO A 13 0.72 2.61 10.28
CA PRO A 13 1.79 2.72 9.29
C PRO A 13 3.12 2.25 9.88
N MET A 14 3.81 1.35 9.17
CA MET A 14 5.11 0.83 9.56
C MET A 14 6.04 0.80 8.34
N VAL A 15 7.15 1.54 8.40
CA VAL A 15 8.15 1.57 7.31
C VAL A 15 8.73 0.17 7.10
N ARG A 16 8.91 -0.25 5.83
CA ARG A 16 9.34 -1.60 5.40
C ARG A 16 8.32 -2.72 5.62
N ILE A 17 7.62 -2.74 6.75
CA ILE A 17 6.66 -3.80 7.10
C ILE A 17 5.31 -3.59 6.41
N GLY A 18 4.84 -2.35 6.26
CA GLY A 18 3.52 -1.96 5.74
C GLY A 18 3.29 -2.17 4.23
N ARG A 19 3.97 -3.14 3.62
CA ARG A 19 3.79 -3.52 2.20
C ARG A 19 2.51 -4.30 1.98
N LEU A 20 2.14 -4.49 0.71
CA LEU A 20 0.90 -5.19 0.32
C LEU A 20 0.70 -6.54 1.05
N PRO A 21 1.70 -7.44 1.19
CA PRO A 21 1.50 -8.72 1.85
C PRO A 21 1.03 -8.59 3.31
N THR A 22 1.65 -7.70 4.08
CA THR A 22 1.30 -7.48 5.49
C THR A 22 -0.07 -6.85 5.64
N ARG A 23 -0.43 -5.91 4.75
CA ARG A 23 -1.77 -5.30 4.73
C ARG A 23 -2.84 -6.34 4.45
N LEU A 24 -2.64 -7.19 3.45
CA LEU A 24 -3.55 -8.29 3.14
C LEU A 24 -3.64 -9.29 4.29
N LEU A 25 -2.53 -9.57 4.97
CA LEU A 25 -2.51 -10.45 6.13
C LEU A 25 -3.31 -9.87 7.30
N ALA A 26 -3.15 -8.58 7.60
CA ALA A 26 -3.92 -7.91 8.65
C ALA A 26 -5.42 -7.92 8.35
N LEU A 27 -5.81 -7.67 7.08
CA LEU A 27 -7.21 -7.80 6.64
C LEU A 27 -7.73 -9.23 6.86
N LYS A 28 -6.93 -10.26 6.53
CA LYS A 28 -7.28 -11.67 6.78
C LYS A 28 -7.49 -11.99 8.26
N TYR A 29 -6.81 -11.28 9.16
CA TYR A 29 -6.93 -11.47 10.62
C TYR A 29 -7.94 -10.50 11.28
N GLY A 30 -8.74 -9.76 10.50
CA GLY A 30 -9.84 -8.95 11.02
C GLY A 30 -9.50 -7.48 11.29
N ALA A 31 -8.45 -6.94 10.67
CA ALA A 31 -8.30 -5.49 10.61
C ALA A 31 -9.38 -4.88 9.69
N ASP A 32 -10.00 -3.79 10.13
CA ASP A 32 -10.98 -3.03 9.34
C ASP A 32 -10.30 -2.05 8.37
N ILE A 33 -9.19 -1.44 8.81
CA ILE A 33 -8.45 -0.43 8.07
C ILE A 33 -6.95 -0.76 8.11
N VAL A 34 -6.28 -0.62 6.97
CA VAL A 34 -4.83 -0.88 6.86
C VAL A 34 -4.10 0.28 6.22
N TYR A 35 -3.22 0.94 6.98
CA TYR A 35 -2.32 1.94 6.44
C TYR A 35 -1.15 1.27 5.71
N SER A 36 -0.63 1.95 4.68
CA SER A 36 0.63 1.58 4.03
C SER A 36 1.83 2.04 4.84
N GLU A 37 3.01 1.62 4.41
CA GLU A 37 4.24 2.29 4.86
C GLU A 37 4.24 3.78 4.52
N GLU A 38 5.02 4.56 5.27
CA GLU A 38 5.28 5.96 4.95
C GLU A 38 6.08 6.06 3.65
N ILE A 39 5.62 6.89 2.72
CA ILE A 39 6.27 7.14 1.45
C ILE A 39 6.50 8.64 1.30
N ILE A 40 7.75 9.02 1.07
CA ILE A 40 8.14 10.41 0.86
C ILE A 40 7.56 10.91 -0.47
N ASP A 41 6.89 12.05 -0.42
CA ASP A 41 6.21 12.72 -1.53
C ASP A 41 7.14 12.98 -2.74
N HIS A 42 8.34 13.51 -2.49
CA HIS A 42 9.34 13.82 -3.51
C HIS A 42 9.82 12.57 -4.26
N ARG A 43 9.70 11.40 -3.64
CA ARG A 43 9.96 10.12 -4.31
C ARG A 43 8.72 9.64 -5.09
N PHE A 44 7.53 9.78 -4.52
CA PHE A 44 6.28 9.33 -5.13
C PHE A 44 5.88 10.14 -6.38
N ILE A 45 6.16 11.45 -6.42
CA ILE A 45 5.83 12.31 -7.57
C ILE A 45 6.54 11.88 -8.86
N ARG A 46 7.66 11.17 -8.74
CA ARG A 46 8.43 10.63 -9.87
C ARG A 46 7.95 9.24 -10.31
N CYS A 47 7.01 8.63 -9.58
CA CYS A 47 6.47 7.33 -9.94
C CYS A 47 5.46 7.43 -11.07
N LYS A 48 5.45 6.41 -11.92
CA LYS A 48 4.38 6.17 -12.88
C LYS A 48 3.49 5.05 -12.39
N ARG A 49 2.18 5.20 -12.65
CA ARG A 49 1.18 4.18 -12.37
C ARG A 49 1.16 3.17 -13.51
N TYR A 50 1.32 1.90 -13.17
CA TYR A 50 1.23 0.75 -14.07
C TYR A 50 0.13 -0.19 -13.59
N VAL A 51 -0.70 -0.65 -14.51
CA VAL A 51 -1.65 -1.74 -14.26
C VAL A 51 -0.91 -3.05 -14.55
N ASN A 52 -0.80 -3.92 -13.55
CA ASN A 52 -0.10 -5.19 -13.65
C ASN A 52 -1.12 -6.33 -13.79
N ASP A 53 -1.48 -6.65 -15.03
CA ASP A 53 -2.51 -7.65 -15.33
C ASP A 53 -2.12 -9.08 -14.87
N ALA A 54 -0.83 -9.39 -14.82
CA ALA A 54 -0.35 -10.70 -14.38
C ALA A 54 -0.59 -10.96 -12.87
N LEU A 55 -0.56 -9.90 -12.06
CA LEU A 55 -0.79 -9.97 -10.61
C LEU A 55 -2.15 -9.41 -10.18
N GLY A 56 -2.87 -8.74 -11.08
CA GLY A 56 -4.11 -8.02 -10.77
C GLY A 56 -3.89 -6.83 -9.83
N THR A 57 -2.71 -6.19 -9.87
CA THR A 57 -2.34 -5.08 -8.98
C THR A 57 -2.10 -3.77 -9.73
N ILE A 58 -2.14 -2.66 -9.02
CA ILE A 58 -1.69 -1.35 -9.48
C ILE A 58 -0.35 -1.04 -8.83
N ASP A 59 0.67 -0.87 -9.67
CA ASP A 59 2.05 -0.65 -9.25
C ASP A 59 2.47 0.80 -9.53
N PHE A 60 3.06 1.45 -8.53
CA PHE A 60 3.69 2.76 -8.67
C PHE A 60 5.21 2.55 -8.68
N ILE A 61 5.83 2.75 -9.84
CA ILE A 61 7.24 2.39 -10.09
C ILE A 61 8.02 3.64 -10.48
N LEU A 62 9.27 3.75 -10.01
CA LEU A 62 10.24 4.74 -10.47
C LEU A 62 10.95 4.21 -11.70
N ASP A 63 11.16 5.04 -12.72
CA ASP A 63 11.91 4.62 -13.93
C ASP A 63 13.34 4.11 -13.61
N THR A 64 13.91 4.57 -12.49
CA THR A 64 15.27 4.20 -12.03
C THR A 64 15.31 2.90 -11.20
N ASP A 65 14.17 2.38 -10.75
CA ASP A 65 14.11 1.25 -9.81
C ASP A 65 13.19 0.16 -10.36
N SER A 66 13.65 -1.09 -10.35
CA SER A 66 12.85 -2.22 -10.85
C SER A 66 11.78 -2.68 -9.85
N ARG A 67 11.84 -2.19 -8.61
CA ARG A 67 10.86 -2.53 -7.57
C ARG A 67 9.76 -1.46 -7.48
N PRO A 68 8.49 -1.86 -7.32
CA PRO A 68 7.41 -0.91 -7.07
C PRO A 68 7.62 -0.22 -5.73
N LEU A 69 7.47 1.11 -5.71
CA LEU A 69 7.47 1.92 -4.50
C LEU A 69 6.18 1.69 -3.70
N PHE A 70 5.05 1.58 -4.39
CA PHE A 70 3.75 1.25 -3.82
C PHE A 70 3.01 0.27 -4.72
N ARG A 71 2.27 -0.65 -4.12
CA ARG A 71 1.47 -1.65 -4.82
C ARG A 71 0.13 -1.82 -4.09
N THR A 72 -0.96 -1.79 -4.82
CA THR A 72 -2.33 -2.00 -4.30
C THR A 72 -3.18 -2.87 -5.20
#